data_AF-A0A0D9QGX6-F1
#
_entry.id   AF-A0A0D9QGX6-F1
#
_cell.length_a   1.000
_cell.length_b   1.000
_cell.length_c   1.000
_cell.angle_alpha   90.00
_cell.angle_beta   90.00
_cell.angle_gamma   90.00
#
_symmetry.space_group_name_H-M   'P 1'
#
loop_
_entity.id
_entity.type
_entity.pdbx_description
1 polymer ?
#
loop_
_entity_poly.entity_id
_entity_poly.type
_entity_poly.pdbx_seq_one_letter_code
_entity_poly.pdbx_strand_id
1 'polypeptide(L)'
;MLKKKTNKKMKKTNKEAQNMDNLFYTENGQVNNEENVIRKSEVGGVKRKVGTQAVIVEDLHTWKDLDEGELIIKIKTLNGLISSDLMYSIWNSVYNIMRNKCFYREEKIWVFCEKIANSYRVPKESKMNIWSKVYYQMKEETIKTEKLEFNKIYPFIDNGMCEHEVFIKFIFDELELWKKKMKSIQSKWMHLLFLNLKFYRTRNMILLNRL
;
A
#
# COMPACT_ATOMS: atom_id res chain seq x y z
N MET A 1 6.44 42.03 -15.73
CA MET A 1 7.30 41.09 -14.96
C MET A 1 6.61 39.79 -14.45
N LEU A 2 5.31 39.53 -14.63
CA LEU A 2 4.64 38.42 -13.91
C LEU A 2 4.88 36.98 -14.44
N LYS A 3 5.04 36.75 -15.75
CA LYS A 3 5.07 35.39 -16.34
C LYS A 3 6.24 34.48 -15.89
N LYS A 4 7.35 35.02 -15.37
CA LYS A 4 8.49 34.21 -14.86
C LYS A 4 8.27 33.62 -13.45
N LYS A 5 7.34 34.16 -12.63
CA LYS A 5 7.10 33.69 -11.26
C LYS A 5 6.19 32.44 -11.21
N THR A 6 5.22 32.30 -12.11
CA THR A 6 4.30 31.15 -12.17
C THR A 6 5.00 29.85 -12.57
N ASN A 7 5.82 29.85 -13.63
CA ASN A 7 6.56 28.65 -14.06
C ASN A 7 7.57 28.15 -13.01
N LYS A 8 8.17 29.05 -12.21
CA LYS A 8 9.02 28.66 -11.07
C LYS A 8 8.21 28.03 -9.92
N LYS A 9 6.97 28.48 -9.69
CA LYS A 9 6.06 27.88 -8.69
C LYS A 9 5.60 26.48 -9.13
N MET A 10 5.13 26.31 -10.38
CA MET A 10 4.73 24.99 -10.90
C MET A 10 5.88 23.98 -10.94
N LYS A 11 7.10 24.37 -11.33
CA LYS A 11 8.27 23.48 -11.25
C LYS A 11 8.68 23.14 -9.81
N LYS A 12 8.36 23.99 -8.82
CA LYS A 12 8.61 23.70 -7.40
C LYS A 12 7.60 22.69 -6.85
N THR A 13 6.30 22.88 -7.11
CA THR A 13 5.25 21.93 -6.70
C THR A 13 5.38 20.57 -7.39
N ASN A 14 5.86 20.50 -8.64
CA ASN A 14 6.15 19.21 -9.28
C ASN A 14 7.38 18.50 -8.66
N LYS A 15 8.38 19.26 -8.21
CA LYS A 15 9.56 18.69 -7.52
C LYS A 15 9.25 18.28 -6.07
N GLU A 16 8.33 18.99 -5.42
CA GLU A 16 7.73 18.62 -4.13
C GLU A 16 6.84 17.36 -4.26
N ALA A 17 6.20 17.14 -5.42
CA ALA A 17 5.48 15.90 -5.72
C ALA A 17 6.41 14.70 -6.01
N GLN A 18 7.57 14.93 -6.65
CA GLN A 18 8.57 13.89 -6.93
C GLN A 18 9.44 13.51 -5.71
N ASN A 19 9.62 14.42 -4.75
CA ASN A 19 10.29 14.07 -3.48
C ASN A 19 9.41 13.25 -2.51
N MET A 20 8.14 12.99 -2.85
CA MET A 20 7.22 12.16 -2.05
C MET A 20 7.20 10.67 -2.48
N ASP A 21 7.99 10.26 -3.48
CA ASP A 21 8.20 8.84 -3.80
C ASP A 21 9.04 8.13 -2.72
N ASN A 22 9.92 8.87 -2.04
CA ASN A 22 10.79 8.36 -0.99
C ASN A 22 10.04 8.26 0.34
N LEU A 23 9.16 7.26 0.49
CA LEU A 23 9.11 6.37 1.66
C LEU A 23 7.90 5.42 1.64
N PHE A 24 8.22 4.12 1.70
CA PHE A 24 7.36 3.14 2.39
C PHE A 24 7.43 3.30 3.93
N TYR A 25 8.35 4.13 4.44
CA TYR A 25 8.90 4.07 5.81
C TYR A 25 8.97 5.42 6.57
N THR A 26 7.84 6.02 6.95
CA THR A 26 7.80 6.94 8.11
C THR A 26 6.60 6.59 8.99
N GLU A 27 6.73 6.26 10.28
CA GLU A 27 7.90 6.35 11.18
C GLU A 27 8.09 5.03 11.95
N ASN A 28 9.35 4.60 12.11
CA ASN A 28 9.89 4.08 13.37
C ASN A 28 11.41 4.12 13.26
N GLY A 29 12.05 4.92 14.10
CA GLY A 29 13.49 5.16 14.04
C GLY A 29 14.26 4.24 14.98
N GLN A 30 15.26 3.55 14.45
CA GLN A 30 16.51 3.31 15.15
C GLN A 30 17.65 3.34 14.12
N VAL A 31 18.53 4.32 14.26
CA VAL A 31 19.75 4.45 13.46
C VAL A 31 20.82 3.61 14.13
N ASN A 32 21.37 2.62 13.41
CA ASN A 32 22.73 2.17 13.62
C ASN A 32 23.41 2.13 12.25
N ASN A 33 24.53 2.83 12.14
CA ASN A 33 25.34 2.86 10.93
C ASN A 33 26.22 1.62 10.89
N GLU A 34 26.39 1.01 9.72
CA GLU A 34 27.66 0.35 9.40
C GLU A 34 27.94 0.45 7.90
N GLU A 35 29.10 1.02 7.57
CA GLU A 35 29.55 1.26 6.21
C GLU A 35 30.06 -0.05 5.60
N ASN A 36 29.83 -0.28 4.31
CA ASN A 36 30.51 -1.37 3.60
C ASN A 36 31.22 -0.88 2.34
N VAL A 37 32.52 -1.12 2.32
CA VAL A 37 33.46 -0.62 1.30
C VAL A 37 33.41 -1.50 0.06
N ILE A 38 33.20 -0.86 -1.09
CA ILE A 38 33.20 -1.49 -2.41
C ILE A 38 34.61 -2.00 -2.75
N ARG A 39 34.72 -3.27 -3.19
CA ARG A 39 35.82 -3.74 -4.04
C ARG A 39 35.28 -4.38 -5.32
N LYS A 40 35.78 -3.88 -6.45
CA LYS A 40 35.55 -4.40 -7.80
C LYS A 40 36.60 -5.45 -8.16
N SER A 41 36.25 -6.40 -9.02
CA SER A 41 37.19 -7.08 -9.92
C SER A 41 36.47 -7.64 -11.15
N GLU A 42 37.10 -7.47 -12.31
CA GLU A 42 36.50 -7.50 -13.66
C GLU A 42 37.60 -8.06 -14.62
N VAL A 43 37.43 -9.01 -15.56
CA VAL A 43 36.30 -9.82 -16.07
C VAL A 43 36.85 -11.06 -16.84
N GLY A 44 36.09 -12.14 -17.12
CA GLY A 44 36.65 -13.26 -17.93
C GLY A 44 35.72 -14.42 -18.41
N GLY A 45 35.36 -14.42 -19.70
CA GLY A 45 35.45 -15.58 -20.61
C GLY A 45 34.64 -16.90 -20.41
N VAL A 46 33.38 -16.92 -20.88
CA VAL A 46 32.70 -18.02 -21.62
C VAL A 46 32.94 -19.51 -21.25
N LYS A 47 31.86 -20.20 -20.81
CA LYS A 47 31.39 -21.48 -21.41
C LYS A 47 29.93 -21.80 -21.04
N ARG A 48 29.15 -22.33 -21.98
CA ARG A 48 27.75 -22.78 -21.77
C ARG A 48 27.67 -24.27 -21.44
N LYS A 49 26.62 -24.61 -20.67
CA LYS A 49 26.08 -25.93 -20.27
C LYS A 49 26.59 -26.45 -18.92
N VAL A 50 25.68 -26.54 -17.96
CA VAL A 50 25.12 -27.76 -17.35
C VAL A 50 23.92 -27.30 -16.49
N GLY A 51 22.94 -28.18 -16.25
CA GLY A 51 21.58 -27.82 -15.84
C GLY A 51 21.45 -26.79 -14.71
N THR A 52 20.49 -25.88 -14.88
CA THR A 52 19.92 -25.10 -13.78
C THR A 52 19.29 -26.08 -12.80
N GLN A 53 20.04 -26.46 -11.76
CA GLN A 53 19.49 -27.17 -10.62
C GLN A 53 18.40 -26.26 -10.04
N ALA A 54 17.13 -26.65 -10.16
CA ALA A 54 16.05 -25.89 -9.56
C ALA A 54 16.25 -25.94 -8.04
N VAL A 55 16.74 -24.84 -7.47
CA VAL A 55 16.79 -24.65 -6.02
C VAL A 55 15.35 -24.42 -5.59
N ILE A 56 14.67 -25.51 -5.23
CA ILE A 56 13.34 -25.44 -4.64
C ILE A 56 13.53 -24.85 -3.25
N VAL A 57 13.16 -23.58 -3.08
CA VAL A 57 13.20 -22.89 -1.80
C VAL A 57 12.01 -23.37 -0.95
N GLU A 58 12.12 -24.56 -0.39
CA GLU A 58 11.11 -25.14 0.50
C GLU A 58 11.35 -24.73 1.96
N ASP A 59 11.17 -23.44 2.25
CA ASP A 59 11.00 -22.97 3.63
C ASP A 59 9.74 -22.10 3.72
N LEU A 60 8.64 -22.79 4.00
CA LEU A 60 7.30 -22.22 4.16
C LEU A 60 7.13 -21.50 5.51
N HIS A 61 7.91 -21.90 6.53
CA HIS A 61 7.67 -21.51 7.91
C HIS A 61 8.26 -20.14 8.24
N THR A 62 9.37 -19.77 7.61
CA THR A 62 10.07 -18.49 7.86
C THR A 62 9.40 -17.25 7.22
N TRP A 63 8.17 -17.36 6.70
CA TRP A 63 7.45 -16.22 6.10
C TRP A 63 6.40 -15.60 7.03
N LYS A 64 6.06 -16.26 8.14
CA LYS A 64 5.08 -15.75 9.10
C LYS A 64 5.68 -14.64 9.95
N ASP A 65 4.84 -13.68 10.33
CA ASP A 65 5.11 -12.63 11.33
C ASP A 65 6.35 -11.73 11.07
N LEU A 66 6.88 -11.75 9.85
CA LEU A 66 7.95 -10.84 9.38
C LEU A 66 7.49 -9.38 9.39
N ASP A 67 8.41 -8.47 9.72
CA ASP A 67 8.18 -7.05 9.49
C ASP A 67 8.25 -6.70 7.98
N GLU A 68 7.86 -5.47 7.64
CA GLU A 68 7.80 -5.04 6.24
C GLU A 68 9.16 -4.90 5.56
N GLY A 69 10.18 -4.45 6.29
CA GLY A 69 11.56 -4.39 5.79
C GLY A 69 12.13 -5.78 5.58
N GLU A 70 11.98 -6.66 6.58
CA GLU A 70 12.39 -8.07 6.51
C GLU A 70 11.72 -8.79 5.33
N LEU A 71 10.40 -8.67 5.19
CA LEU A 71 9.64 -9.29 4.10
C LEU A 71 10.11 -8.80 2.73
N ILE A 72 10.33 -7.50 2.55
CA ILE A 72 10.80 -6.91 1.29
C ILE A 72 12.23 -7.37 0.96
N ILE A 73 13.12 -7.47 1.96
CA ILE A 73 14.47 -8.02 1.78
C ILE A 73 14.38 -9.49 1.35
N LYS A 74 13.57 -10.29 2.06
CA LYS A 74 13.42 -11.72 1.80
C LYS A 74 12.82 -12.02 0.42
N ILE A 75 11.83 -11.24 -0.03
CA ILE A 75 11.28 -11.31 -1.39
C ILE A 75 12.38 -11.04 -2.44
N LYS A 76 13.27 -10.07 -2.20
CA LYS A 76 14.38 -9.76 -3.11
C LYS A 76 15.49 -10.82 -3.13
N THR A 77 15.55 -11.69 -2.13
CA THR A 77 16.50 -12.82 -2.08
C THR A 77 15.96 -14.10 -2.72
N LEU A 78 14.69 -14.13 -3.15
CA LEU A 78 14.13 -15.26 -3.90
C LEU A 78 14.92 -15.49 -5.19
N ASN A 79 15.13 -16.74 -5.54
CA ASN A 79 15.83 -17.16 -6.76
C ASN A 79 15.21 -18.45 -7.33
N GLY A 80 15.50 -18.75 -8.59
CA GLY A 80 15.03 -19.95 -9.27
C GLY A 80 13.50 -20.03 -9.43
N LEU A 81 12.98 -21.25 -9.30
CA LEU A 81 11.55 -21.58 -9.40
C LEU A 81 10.90 -21.64 -8.02
N ILE A 82 9.77 -20.95 -7.89
CA ILE A 82 8.98 -20.87 -6.67
C ILE A 82 7.76 -21.79 -6.82
N SER A 83 7.49 -22.64 -5.81
CA SER A 83 6.30 -23.48 -5.75
C SER A 83 5.03 -22.70 -5.39
N SER A 84 3.85 -23.23 -5.76
CA SER A 84 2.56 -22.61 -5.43
C SER A 84 2.37 -22.37 -3.93
N ASP A 85 2.82 -23.29 -3.08
CA ASP A 85 2.73 -23.16 -1.62
C ASP A 85 3.59 -22.02 -1.08
N LEU A 86 4.83 -21.89 -1.59
CA LEU A 86 5.70 -20.78 -1.24
C LEU A 86 5.13 -19.44 -1.74
N MET A 87 4.62 -19.39 -2.98
CA MET A 87 3.96 -18.19 -3.51
C MET A 87 2.76 -17.76 -2.65
N TYR A 88 1.92 -18.72 -2.24
CA TYR A 88 0.79 -18.45 -1.36
C TYR A 88 1.24 -17.95 0.02
N SER A 89 2.27 -18.55 0.62
CA SER A 89 2.81 -18.13 1.92
C SER A 89 3.37 -16.70 1.87
N ILE A 90 4.18 -16.38 0.85
CA ILE A 90 4.71 -15.03 0.62
C ILE A 90 3.55 -14.03 0.45
N TRP A 91 2.57 -14.35 -0.39
CA TRP A 91 1.44 -13.48 -0.67
C TRP A 91 0.58 -13.21 0.57
N ASN A 92 0.32 -14.23 1.38
CA ASN A 92 -0.43 -14.10 2.63
C ASN A 92 0.29 -13.15 3.62
N SER A 93 1.62 -13.21 3.70
CA SER A 93 2.40 -12.28 4.53
C SER A 93 2.40 -10.85 3.99
N VAL A 94 2.56 -10.66 2.67
CA VAL A 94 2.43 -9.36 2.00
C VAL A 94 1.04 -8.76 2.27
N TYR A 95 -0.01 -9.56 2.11
CA TYR A 95 -1.40 -9.19 2.34
C TYR A 95 -1.68 -8.80 3.79
N ASN A 96 -1.13 -9.50 4.78
CA ASN A 96 -1.29 -9.13 6.19
C ASN A 96 -0.71 -7.74 6.49
N ILE A 97 0.43 -7.39 5.92
CA ILE A 97 1.01 -6.04 6.05
C ILE A 97 0.12 -4.98 5.35
N MET A 98 -0.36 -5.28 4.14
CA MET A 98 -1.30 -4.43 3.41
C MET A 98 -2.58 -4.15 4.21
N ARG A 99 -3.09 -5.17 4.90
CA ARG A 99 -4.30 -5.14 5.74
C ARG A 99 -4.07 -4.37 7.04
N ASN A 100 -2.94 -4.58 7.72
CA ASN A 100 -2.57 -3.82 8.92
C ASN A 100 -2.48 -2.31 8.63
N LYS A 101 -2.01 -1.92 7.43
CA LYS A 101 -2.01 -0.53 6.97
C LYS A 101 -3.40 0.10 6.77
N CYS A 102 -4.49 -0.67 6.77
CA CYS A 102 -5.85 -0.12 6.72
C CYS A 102 -6.28 0.49 8.06
N PHE A 103 -5.88 -0.08 9.20
CA PHE A 103 -6.24 0.46 10.53
C PHE A 103 -5.75 1.90 10.72
N TYR A 104 -4.49 2.18 10.37
CA TYR A 104 -3.92 3.53 10.40
C TYR A 104 -4.62 4.52 9.44
N ARG A 105 -5.31 4.03 8.39
CA ARG A 105 -6.13 4.88 7.52
C ARG A 105 -7.47 5.21 8.16
N GLU A 106 -8.14 4.23 8.77
CA GLU A 106 -9.38 4.44 9.53
C GLU A 106 -9.16 5.50 10.63
N GLU A 107 -8.06 5.39 11.40
CA GLU A 107 -7.67 6.38 12.40
C GLU A 107 -7.43 7.78 11.80
N LYS A 108 -6.69 7.89 10.68
CA LYS A 108 -6.45 9.19 10.02
C LYS A 108 -7.75 9.85 9.54
N ILE A 109 -8.74 9.07 9.09
CA ILE A 109 -10.06 9.58 8.66
C ILE A 109 -10.91 9.95 9.89
N TRP A 110 -10.78 9.24 11.02
CA TRP A 110 -11.39 9.63 12.30
C TRP A 110 -10.83 10.95 12.84
N VAL A 111 -9.50 11.12 12.87
CA VAL A 111 -8.85 12.38 13.28
C VAL A 111 -9.27 13.54 12.36
N PHE A 112 -9.50 13.27 11.07
CA PHE A 112 -10.08 14.25 10.15
C PHE A 112 -11.55 14.57 10.48
N CYS A 113 -12.36 13.56 10.80
CA CYS A 113 -13.75 13.72 11.28
C CYS A 113 -13.84 14.73 12.43
N GLU A 114 -13.04 14.51 13.48
CA GLU A 114 -13.01 15.38 14.67
C GLU A 114 -12.63 16.82 14.33
N LYS A 115 -11.57 17.02 13.52
CA LYS A 115 -11.12 18.35 13.12
C LYS A 115 -12.20 19.13 12.36
N ILE A 116 -12.91 18.47 11.44
CA ILE A 116 -14.00 19.10 10.67
C ILE A 116 -15.22 19.35 11.57
N ALA A 117 -15.62 18.38 12.39
CA ALA A 117 -16.76 18.51 13.30
C ALA A 117 -16.59 19.68 14.29
N ASN A 118 -15.40 19.83 14.87
CA ASN A 118 -15.07 20.95 15.76
C ASN A 118 -15.10 22.29 15.01
N SER A 119 -14.55 22.34 13.79
CA SER A 119 -14.52 23.55 12.96
C SER A 119 -15.91 24.08 12.59
N TYR A 120 -16.86 23.18 12.31
CA TYR A 120 -18.25 23.55 11.97
C TYR A 120 -19.22 23.52 13.16
N ARG A 121 -18.71 23.30 14.39
CA ARG A 121 -19.50 23.18 15.63
C ARG A 121 -20.65 22.16 15.49
N VAL A 122 -20.31 20.97 14.99
CA VAL A 122 -21.23 19.84 14.81
C VAL A 122 -21.46 19.13 16.16
N PRO A 123 -22.71 18.94 16.62
CA PRO A 123 -23.02 18.20 17.83
C PRO A 123 -22.45 16.77 17.80
N LYS A 124 -22.08 16.26 18.98
CA LYS A 124 -21.51 14.91 19.14
C LYS A 124 -22.39 13.83 18.49
N GLU A 125 -23.70 13.91 18.67
CA GLU A 125 -24.67 12.97 18.10
C GLU A 125 -24.68 13.02 16.56
N SER A 126 -24.81 14.21 15.97
CA SER A 126 -24.79 14.39 14.51
C SER A 126 -23.47 13.92 13.89
N LYS A 127 -22.33 14.22 14.55
CA LYS A 127 -21.01 13.71 14.15
C LYS A 127 -20.98 12.19 14.15
N MET A 128 -21.43 11.55 15.22
CA MET A 128 -21.41 10.08 15.32
C MET A 128 -22.32 9.41 14.29
N ASN A 129 -23.52 9.95 14.02
CA ASN A 129 -24.42 9.44 13.00
C ASN A 129 -23.79 9.53 11.59
N ILE A 130 -23.22 10.68 11.24
CA ILE A 130 -22.51 10.88 9.97
C ILE A 130 -21.29 9.96 9.86
N TRP A 131 -20.49 9.86 10.93
CA TRP A 131 -19.32 8.99 11.01
C TRP A 131 -19.69 7.54 10.76
N SER A 132 -20.64 6.98 11.51
CA SER A 132 -21.02 5.56 11.38
C SER A 132 -21.45 5.21 9.97
N LYS A 133 -22.25 6.06 9.31
CA LYS A 133 -22.68 5.84 7.93
C LYS A 133 -21.51 5.83 6.94
N VAL A 134 -20.63 6.83 7.02
CA VAL A 134 -19.41 6.90 6.18
C VAL A 134 -18.47 5.72 6.48
N TYR A 135 -18.31 5.36 7.74
CA TYR A 135 -17.44 4.27 8.19
C TYR A 135 -17.88 2.92 7.62
N TYR A 136 -19.17 2.57 7.74
CA TYR A 136 -19.67 1.30 7.22
C TYR A 136 -19.51 1.18 5.69
N GLN A 137 -19.89 2.21 4.93
CA GLN A 137 -19.74 2.19 3.47
C GLN A 137 -18.27 2.15 3.04
N MET A 138 -17.39 2.89 3.72
CA MET A 138 -15.95 2.83 3.52
C MET A 138 -15.37 1.45 3.82
N LYS A 139 -15.80 0.82 4.92
CA LYS A 139 -15.34 -0.51 5.33
C LYS A 139 -15.78 -1.57 4.34
N GLU A 140 -17.01 -1.48 3.82
CA GLU A 140 -17.53 -2.37 2.78
C GLU A 140 -16.75 -2.24 1.46
N GLU A 141 -16.49 -1.03 0.98
CA GLU A 141 -15.66 -0.80 -0.23
C GLU A 141 -14.21 -1.28 -0.03
N THR A 142 -13.67 -1.09 1.18
CA THR A 142 -12.34 -1.59 1.56
C THR A 142 -12.30 -3.10 1.50
N ILE A 143 -13.22 -3.82 2.16
CA ILE A 143 -13.29 -5.30 2.18
C ILE A 143 -13.51 -5.86 0.77
N LYS A 144 -14.39 -5.24 -0.03
CA LYS A 144 -14.60 -5.63 -1.44
C LYS A 144 -13.32 -5.51 -2.25
N THR A 145 -12.56 -4.44 -2.06
CA THR A 145 -11.26 -4.23 -2.70
C THR A 145 -10.22 -5.24 -2.19
N GLU A 146 -10.14 -5.45 -0.87
CA GLU A 146 -9.26 -6.41 -0.19
C GLU A 146 -9.39 -7.81 -0.79
N LYS A 147 -10.63 -8.31 -0.91
CA LYS A 147 -10.93 -9.61 -1.52
C LYS A 147 -10.56 -9.68 -3.01
N LEU A 148 -10.82 -8.63 -3.78
CA LEU A 148 -10.50 -8.60 -5.20
C LEU A 148 -8.99 -8.60 -5.46
N GLU A 149 -8.19 -7.91 -4.64
CA GLU A 149 -6.74 -7.97 -4.77
C GLU A 149 -6.18 -9.31 -4.28
N PHE A 150 -6.66 -9.84 -3.14
CA PHE A 150 -6.18 -11.13 -2.62
C PHE A 150 -6.29 -12.25 -3.67
N ASN A 151 -7.44 -12.32 -4.35
CA ASN A 151 -7.74 -13.34 -5.36
C ASN A 151 -6.81 -13.32 -6.58
N LYS A 152 -6.01 -12.26 -6.79
CA LYS A 152 -5.07 -12.19 -7.92
C LYS A 152 -3.90 -13.17 -7.83
N ILE A 153 -3.70 -13.80 -6.68
CA ILE A 153 -2.72 -14.87 -6.51
C ILE A 153 -3.15 -16.19 -7.17
N TYR A 154 -4.45 -16.44 -7.39
CA TYR A 154 -4.92 -17.75 -7.86
C TYR A 154 -4.31 -18.18 -9.20
N PRO A 155 -4.18 -17.31 -10.23
CA PRO A 155 -3.47 -17.67 -11.47
C PRO A 155 -2.00 -18.08 -11.26
N PHE A 156 -1.33 -17.66 -10.19
CA PHE A 156 0.02 -18.15 -9.87
C PHE A 156 -0.03 -19.53 -9.21
N ILE A 157 -0.98 -19.75 -8.29
CA ILE A 157 -1.18 -21.03 -7.60
C ILE A 157 -1.58 -22.13 -8.60
N ASP A 158 -2.56 -21.84 -9.44
CA ASP A 158 -3.18 -22.78 -10.39
C ASP A 158 -2.20 -23.22 -11.50
N ASN A 159 -1.26 -22.35 -11.89
CA ASN A 159 -0.26 -22.64 -12.92
C ASN A 159 0.96 -23.42 -12.39
N GLY A 160 1.08 -23.64 -11.08
CA GLY A 160 2.19 -24.39 -10.49
C GLY A 160 3.45 -23.56 -10.26
N MET A 161 4.61 -24.08 -10.68
CA MET A 161 5.90 -23.39 -10.46
C MET A 161 6.04 -22.13 -11.30
N CYS A 162 6.57 -21.06 -10.68
CA CYS A 162 6.79 -19.77 -11.32
C CYS A 162 8.25 -19.32 -11.18
N GLU A 163 8.80 -18.69 -12.22
CA GLU A 163 10.09 -18.00 -12.14
C GLU A 163 10.01 -16.83 -11.14
N HIS A 164 10.96 -16.78 -10.20
CA HIS A 164 10.98 -15.78 -9.14
C HIS A 164 10.88 -14.33 -9.64
N GLU A 165 11.54 -13.96 -10.75
CA GLU A 165 11.46 -12.61 -11.32
C GLU A 165 10.02 -12.18 -11.67
N VAL A 166 9.22 -13.11 -12.20
CA VAL A 166 7.83 -12.88 -12.60
C VAL A 166 6.96 -12.69 -11.35
N PHE A 167 7.17 -13.52 -10.32
CA PHE A 167 6.42 -13.44 -9.07
C PHE A 167 6.79 -12.21 -8.22
N ILE A 168 8.07 -11.87 -8.12
CA ILE A 168 8.57 -10.64 -7.47
C ILE A 168 7.94 -9.41 -8.14
N LYS A 169 7.94 -9.37 -9.47
CA LYS A 169 7.34 -8.25 -10.22
C LYS A 169 5.85 -8.12 -9.90
N PHE A 170 5.10 -9.24 -9.93
CA PHE A 170 3.69 -9.26 -9.55
C PHE A 170 3.45 -8.67 -8.15
N ILE A 171 4.23 -9.06 -7.13
CA ILE A 171 4.09 -8.52 -5.77
C ILE A 171 4.28 -7.00 -5.74
N PHE A 172 5.34 -6.48 -6.38
CA PHE A 172 5.61 -5.04 -6.35
C PHE A 172 4.61 -4.21 -7.17
N ASP A 173 4.17 -4.72 -8.32
CA ASP A 173 3.10 -4.08 -9.11
C ASP A 173 1.79 -4.01 -8.31
N GLU A 174 1.42 -5.09 -7.61
CA GLU A 174 0.23 -5.14 -6.76
C GLU A 174 0.31 -4.24 -5.52
N LEU A 175 1.47 -4.16 -4.86
CA LEU A 175 1.69 -3.24 -3.74
C LEU A 175 1.48 -1.76 -4.15
N GLU A 176 1.97 -1.37 -5.33
CA GLU A 176 1.74 -0.01 -5.86
C GLU A 176 0.29 0.22 -6.32
N LEU A 177 -0.38 -0.78 -6.89
CA LEU A 177 -1.81 -0.70 -7.22
C LEU A 177 -2.68 -0.57 -5.96
N TRP A 178 -2.40 -1.34 -4.91
CA TRP A 178 -3.06 -1.25 -3.61
C TRP A 178 -2.91 0.13 -2.97
N LYS A 179 -1.67 0.65 -2.93
CA LYS A 179 -1.35 1.99 -2.44
C LYS A 179 -2.18 3.07 -3.14
N LYS A 180 -2.35 2.97 -4.47
CA LYS A 180 -3.20 3.86 -5.28
C LYS A 180 -4.69 3.70 -4.97
N LYS A 181 -5.20 2.45 -4.93
CA LYS A 181 -6.60 2.13 -4.58
C LYS A 181 -6.97 2.64 -3.19
N MET A 182 -6.19 2.33 -2.17
CA MET A 182 -6.44 2.76 -0.79
C MET A 182 -6.33 4.29 -0.61
N LYS A 183 -5.46 4.97 -1.36
CA LYS A 183 -5.42 6.44 -1.39
C LYS A 183 -6.70 7.02 -2.04
N SER A 184 -7.22 6.38 -3.08
CA SER A 184 -8.49 6.77 -3.73
C SER A 184 -9.69 6.62 -2.79
N ILE A 185 -9.84 5.44 -2.16
CA ILE A 185 -10.88 5.14 -1.16
C ILE A 185 -10.80 6.18 -0.02
N GLN A 186 -9.63 6.38 0.57
CA GLN A 186 -9.43 7.39 1.62
C GLN A 186 -9.85 8.79 1.16
N SER A 187 -9.44 9.24 -0.03
CA SER A 187 -9.78 10.57 -0.55
C SER A 187 -11.29 10.74 -0.79
N LYS A 188 -11.95 9.71 -1.35
CA LYS A 188 -13.40 9.67 -1.59
C LYS A 188 -14.17 9.82 -0.27
N TRP A 189 -13.83 9.02 0.75
CA TRP A 189 -14.55 9.03 2.02
C TRP A 189 -14.25 10.25 2.88
N MET A 190 -13.01 10.76 2.87
CA MET A 190 -12.71 12.07 3.49
C MET A 190 -13.51 13.21 2.85
N HIS A 191 -13.69 13.20 1.52
CA HIS A 191 -14.50 14.20 0.82
C HIS A 191 -15.99 14.11 1.19
N LEU A 192 -16.56 12.90 1.18
CA LEU A 192 -17.96 12.67 1.58
C LEU A 192 -18.19 13.05 3.05
N LEU A 193 -17.26 12.70 3.95
CA LEU A 193 -17.30 13.06 5.36
C LEU A 193 -17.27 14.58 5.56
N PHE A 194 -16.38 15.28 4.85
CA PHE A 194 -16.31 16.74 4.86
C PHE A 194 -17.63 17.39 4.43
N LEU A 195 -18.24 16.93 3.33
CA LEU A 195 -19.51 17.47 2.84
C LEU A 195 -20.65 17.27 3.85
N ASN A 196 -20.80 16.06 4.39
CA ASN A 196 -21.87 15.76 5.35
C ASN A 196 -21.70 16.57 6.66
N LEU A 197 -20.48 16.70 7.19
CA LEU A 197 -20.23 17.51 8.39
C LEU A 197 -20.41 19.01 8.14
N LYS A 198 -19.92 19.54 6.99
CA LYS A 198 -20.03 20.97 6.65
C LYS A 198 -21.49 21.42 6.50
N PHE A 199 -22.33 20.59 5.88
CA PHE A 199 -23.71 20.93 5.54
C PHE A 199 -24.75 20.31 6.49
N TYR A 200 -24.35 19.82 7.66
CA TYR A 200 -25.22 19.07 8.58
C TYR A 200 -26.49 19.84 9.01
N ARG A 201 -26.45 21.17 9.06
CA ARG A 201 -27.61 22.03 9.37
C ARG A 201 -28.50 22.33 8.17
N THR A 202 -27.96 22.23 6.95
CA THR A 202 -28.49 22.96 5.78
C THR A 202 -29.27 22.06 4.83
N ARG A 203 -29.24 20.73 4.98
CA ARG A 203 -30.03 19.82 4.15
C ARG A 203 -30.21 18.43 4.77
N ASN A 204 -31.39 17.85 4.51
CA ASN A 204 -31.62 16.41 4.59
C ASN A 204 -30.47 15.63 3.92
N MET A 205 -30.13 14.43 4.40
CA MET A 205 -28.96 13.61 4.00
C MET A 205 -28.99 13.09 2.54
N ILE A 206 -28.96 14.00 1.56
CA ILE A 206 -29.12 13.72 0.12
C ILE A 206 -28.00 12.84 -0.46
N LEU A 207 -26.82 12.81 0.18
CA LEU A 207 -25.66 12.04 -0.31
C LEU A 207 -25.55 10.62 0.27
N LEU A 208 -26.30 10.29 1.33
CA LEU A 208 -26.27 8.96 1.98
C LEU A 208 -27.52 8.12 1.70
N ASN A 209 -28.60 8.73 1.17
CA ASN A 209 -29.81 8.02 0.73
C ASN A 209 -29.80 7.71 -0.79
N ARG A 210 -28.63 7.75 -1.45
CA ARG A 210 -28.46 7.61 -2.92
C ARG A 210 -27.25 6.74 -3.33
N LEU A 211 -26.68 6.01 -2.38
CA LEU A 211 -25.61 5.02 -2.57
C LEU A 211 -26.06 3.72 -1.90
#